data_AF-A0A7R9ELZ0-F1
#
_entry.id   AF-A0A7R9ELZ0-F1
#
_cell.length_a   1.000
_cell.length_b   1.000
_cell.length_c   1.000
_cell.angle_alpha   90.00
_cell.angle_beta   90.00
_cell.angle_gamma   90.00
#
_symmetry.space_group_name_H-M   'P 1'
#
loop_
_entity.id
_entity.type
_entity.pdbx_description
1 polymer ?
#
loop_
_entity_poly.entity_id
_entity_poly.type
_entity_poly.pdbx_seq_one_letter_code
_entity_poly.pdbx_strand_id
1 'polypeptide(L)'
;MVAANIPWKKLENTDFNALLKKYSNMKIPDESTLRKHYLHSTYLSVFQTFDEEQAVAITEANAAIFCSSVSADLAYVKSYFGNLPEAITVLEARDFPLVKAVEIMREIEENLNQASGSVGTAIVDKFNRVLR
;
A
#
# COMPACT_ATOMS: atom_id res chain seq x y z
N MET A 1 -8.78 4.78 -20.86
CA MET A 1 -7.43 4.34 -21.31
C MET A 1 -7.37 2.82 -21.31
N VAL A 2 -7.21 2.20 -20.14
CA VAL A 2 -7.23 0.74 -19.97
C VAL A 2 -8.61 0.16 -20.30
N ALA A 3 -9.68 0.77 -19.77
CA ALA A 3 -11.07 0.41 -20.11
C ALA A 3 -11.44 0.61 -21.59
N ALA A 4 -10.67 1.43 -22.32
CA ALA A 4 -10.89 1.68 -23.74
C ALA A 4 -9.98 0.82 -24.63
N ASN A 5 -9.27 -0.15 -24.05
CA ASN A 5 -8.31 -1.03 -24.71
C ASN A 5 -7.21 -0.28 -25.49
N ILE A 6 -6.80 0.89 -25.00
CA ILE A 6 -5.74 1.70 -25.63
C ILE A 6 -4.39 1.26 -25.05
N PRO A 7 -3.46 0.71 -25.87
CA PRO A 7 -2.14 0.31 -25.38
C PRO A 7 -1.33 1.50 -24.86
N TRP A 8 -0.61 1.32 -23.75
CA TRP A 8 0.20 2.39 -23.14
C TRP A 8 1.23 2.97 -24.11
N LYS A 9 1.86 2.13 -24.94
CA LYS A 9 2.82 2.55 -25.97
C LYS A 9 2.26 3.58 -26.96
N LYS A 10 0.94 3.63 -27.16
CA LYS A 10 0.30 4.65 -28.00
C LYS A 10 0.26 6.03 -27.34
N LEU A 11 0.40 6.12 -26.02
CA LEU A 11 0.44 7.37 -25.25
C LEU A 11 1.82 8.02 -25.20
N GLU A 12 2.86 7.26 -25.52
CA GLU A 12 4.22 7.77 -25.70
C GLU A 12 4.32 8.64 -26.97
N ASN A 13 3.37 8.50 -27.91
CA ASN A 13 3.27 9.37 -29.06
C ASN A 13 2.91 10.79 -28.61
N THR A 14 3.79 11.75 -28.93
CA THR A 14 3.68 13.16 -28.52
C THR A 14 2.41 13.83 -29.04
N ASP A 15 2.01 13.56 -30.28
CA ASP A 15 0.86 14.19 -30.93
C ASP A 15 -0.45 13.70 -30.32
N PHE A 16 -0.57 12.39 -30.14
CA PHE A 16 -1.72 11.76 -29.50
C PHE A 16 -1.86 12.21 -28.04
N ASN A 17 -0.75 12.30 -27.31
CA ASN A 17 -0.74 12.78 -25.93
C ASN A 17 -1.16 14.26 -25.83
N ALA A 18 -0.66 15.12 -26.74
CA ALA A 18 -1.04 16.53 -26.82
C ALA A 18 -2.54 16.69 -27.12
N LEU A 19 -3.08 15.86 -28.03
CA LEU A 19 -4.51 15.82 -28.34
C LEU A 19 -5.32 15.42 -27.10
N LEU A 20 -4.95 14.33 -26.43
CA LEU A 20 -5.64 13.89 -25.22
C LEU A 20 -5.60 14.95 -24.11
N LYS A 21 -4.46 15.61 -23.88
CA LYS A 21 -4.35 16.70 -22.91
C LYS A 21 -5.24 17.88 -23.26
N LYS A 22 -5.32 18.26 -24.54
CA LYS A 22 -6.15 19.38 -25.03
C LYS A 22 -7.64 19.13 -24.84
N TYR A 23 -8.12 17.91 -25.10
CA TYR A 23 -9.56 17.61 -25.09
C TYR A 23 -10.08 17.01 -23.78
N SER A 24 -9.22 16.40 -22.95
CA SER A 24 -9.65 15.81 -21.68
C SER A 24 -9.65 16.80 -20.51
N ASN A 25 -8.93 17.92 -20.61
CA ASN A 25 -8.68 18.85 -19.50
C ASN A 25 -8.17 18.15 -18.21
N MET A 26 -7.63 16.94 -18.34
CA MET A 26 -7.17 16.10 -17.25
C MET A 26 -5.68 15.79 -17.44
N LYS A 27 -4.94 15.73 -16.32
CA LYS A 27 -3.56 15.24 -16.33
C LYS A 27 -3.59 13.74 -16.61
N ILE A 28 -3.04 13.33 -17.76
CA ILE A 28 -2.86 11.91 -18.06
C ILE A 28 -1.93 11.32 -16.99
N PRO A 29 -2.38 10.32 -16.21
CA PRO A 29 -1.53 9.68 -15.21
C PRO A 29 -0.35 9.00 -15.89
N ASP A 30 0.84 9.10 -15.30
CA ASP A 30 2.01 8.35 -15.76
C ASP A 30 1.85 6.84 -15.47
N GLU A 31 2.71 6.03 -16.07
CA GLU A 31 2.67 4.57 -15.94
C GLU A 31 2.72 4.10 -14.48
N SER A 32 3.54 4.75 -13.64
CA SER A 32 3.65 4.40 -12.22
C SER A 32 2.37 4.75 -11.47
N THR A 33 1.76 5.89 -11.78
CA THR A 33 0.47 6.27 -11.21
C THR A 33 -0.64 5.30 -11.62
N LEU A 34 -0.69 4.88 -12.89
CA LEU A 34 -1.65 3.88 -13.37
C LEU A 34 -1.50 2.53 -12.67
N ARG A 35 -0.27 2.01 -12.59
CA ARG A 35 0.02 0.72 -11.95
C ARG A 35 -0.42 0.68 -10.49
N LYS A 36 -0.13 1.73 -9.73
CA LYS A 36 -0.40 1.77 -8.29
C LYS A 36 -1.88 1.97 -7.93
N HIS A 37 -2.62 2.74 -8.72
CA HIS A 37 -3.95 3.23 -8.30
C HIS A 37 -5.10 2.78 -9.19
N TYR A 38 -4.84 2.43 -10.46
CA TYR A 38 -5.91 2.22 -11.45
C TYR A 38 -5.99 0.79 -11.97
N LEU A 39 -4.87 0.07 -12.04
CA LEU A 39 -4.81 -1.24 -12.69
C LEU A 39 -5.13 -2.42 -11.78
N HIS A 40 -5.20 -2.22 -10.47
CA HIS A 40 -5.38 -3.32 -9.51
C HIS A 40 -6.62 -4.16 -9.81
N SER A 41 -7.78 -3.52 -10.05
CA SER A 41 -9.02 -4.24 -10.37
C SER A 41 -8.96 -4.98 -11.70
N THR A 42 -8.29 -4.41 -12.72
CA THR A 42 -8.10 -5.05 -14.02
C THR A 42 -7.21 -6.28 -13.91
N TYR A 43 -6.13 -6.24 -13.13
CA TYR A 43 -5.31 -7.41 -12.87
C TYR A 43 -6.10 -8.51 -12.17
N LEU A 44 -6.84 -8.19 -11.11
CA LEU A 44 -7.66 -9.17 -10.38
C LEU A 44 -8.68 -9.85 -11.30
N SER A 45 -9.33 -9.10 -12.20
CA SER A 45 -10.26 -9.71 -13.15
C SER A 45 -9.59 -10.69 -14.10
N VAL A 46 -8.36 -10.41 -14.55
CA VAL A 46 -7.62 -11.32 -15.42
C VAL A 46 -7.21 -12.59 -14.66
N PHE A 47 -6.78 -12.47 -13.40
CA PHE A 47 -6.48 -13.64 -12.57
C PHE A 47 -7.71 -14.53 -12.36
N GLN A 48 -8.90 -13.96 -12.21
CA GLN A 48 -10.15 -14.71 -12.09
C GLN A 48 -10.59 -15.38 -13.40
N THR A 49 -10.11 -14.94 -14.56
CA THR A 49 -10.39 -15.61 -15.85
C THR A 49 -9.51 -16.83 -16.11
N PHE A 50 -8.44 -17.02 -15.34
CA PHE A 50 -7.58 -18.18 -15.50
C PHE A 50 -8.22 -19.42 -14.89
N ASP A 51 -8.15 -20.51 -15.65
CA ASP A 51 -8.66 -21.80 -15.22
C ASP A 51 -7.61 -22.50 -14.33
N GLU A 52 -8.02 -22.82 -13.11
CA GLU A 52 -7.18 -23.41 -12.07
C GLU A 52 -6.67 -24.80 -12.46
N GLU A 53 -7.39 -25.51 -13.35
CA GLU A 53 -6.99 -26.84 -13.83
C GLU A 53 -5.79 -26.79 -14.81
N GLN A 54 -5.47 -25.63 -15.38
CA GLN A 54 -4.42 -25.51 -16.39
C GLN A 54 -3.01 -25.49 -15.81
N ALA A 55 -2.83 -25.07 -14.55
CA ALA A 55 -1.52 -25.06 -13.91
C ALA A 55 -1.58 -24.96 -12.37
N VAL A 56 -0.72 -25.72 -11.69
CA VAL A 56 -0.51 -25.63 -10.23
C VAL A 56 -0.05 -24.24 -9.79
N ALA A 57 0.68 -23.51 -10.64
CA ALA A 57 1.09 -22.14 -10.33
C ALA A 57 -0.11 -21.17 -10.22
N ILE A 58 -1.22 -21.43 -10.94
CA ILE A 58 -2.43 -20.60 -10.91
C ILE A 58 -3.18 -20.82 -9.60
N THR A 59 -3.32 -22.08 -9.16
CA THR A 59 -3.97 -22.40 -7.87
C THR A 59 -3.21 -21.81 -6.68
N GLU A 60 -1.88 -21.94 -6.68
CA GLU A 60 -1.03 -21.34 -5.63
C GLU A 60 -1.12 -19.80 -5.63
N ALA A 61 -1.12 -19.17 -6.81
CA ALA A 61 -1.25 -17.72 -6.92
C ALA A 61 -2.62 -17.24 -6.43
N ASN A 62 -3.72 -17.89 -6.82
CA ASN A 62 -5.07 -17.56 -6.35
C ASN A 62 -5.19 -17.74 -4.84
N ALA A 63 -4.65 -18.83 -4.29
CA ALA A 63 -4.63 -19.06 -2.85
C ALA A 63 -3.87 -17.95 -2.09
N ALA A 64 -2.77 -17.44 -2.64
CA ALA A 64 -2.01 -16.33 -2.05
C ALA A 64 -2.69 -14.96 -2.20
N ILE A 65 -3.26 -14.66 -3.38
CA ILE A 65 -3.88 -13.37 -3.70
C ILE A 65 -5.20 -13.19 -2.96
N PHE A 66 -6.03 -14.23 -2.90
CA PHE A 66 -7.36 -14.18 -2.31
C PHE A 66 -7.38 -14.70 -0.86
N CYS A 67 -6.22 -14.90 -0.25
CA CYS A 67 -6.14 -15.36 1.14
C CYS A 67 -6.75 -14.32 2.08
N SER A 68 -7.88 -14.66 2.69
CA SER A 68 -8.57 -13.79 3.66
C SER A 68 -7.71 -13.52 4.90
N SER A 69 -6.85 -14.47 5.29
CA SER A 69 -5.92 -14.29 6.40
C SER A 69 -4.87 -13.22 6.12
N VAL A 70 -4.21 -13.26 4.95
CA VAL A 70 -3.18 -12.28 4.56
C VAL A 70 -3.76 -10.87 4.48
N SER A 71 -4.99 -10.72 3.97
CA SER A 71 -5.68 -9.43 3.95
C SER A 71 -5.98 -8.92 5.37
N ALA A 72 -6.46 -9.80 6.26
CA ALA A 72 -6.71 -9.46 7.65
C ALA A 72 -5.41 -9.09 8.41
N ASP A 73 -4.33 -9.84 8.19
CA ASP A 73 -3.01 -9.59 8.77
C ASP A 73 -2.42 -8.28 8.25
N LEU A 74 -2.55 -7.99 6.96
CA LEU A 74 -2.09 -6.74 6.37
C LEU A 74 -2.89 -5.54 6.88
N ALA A 75 -4.22 -5.69 7.01
CA ALA A 75 -5.08 -4.68 7.62
C ALA A 75 -4.66 -4.43 9.07
N TYR A 76 -4.42 -5.48 9.85
CA TYR A 76 -3.91 -5.40 11.22
C TYR A 76 -2.58 -4.63 11.28
N VAL A 77 -1.60 -5.00 10.44
CA VAL A 77 -0.30 -4.32 10.37
C VAL A 77 -0.46 -2.85 9.98
N LYS A 78 -1.29 -2.56 8.97
CA LYS A 78 -1.51 -1.19 8.50
C LYS A 78 -2.18 -0.32 9.55
N SER A 79 -3.15 -0.86 10.29
CA SER A 79 -3.90 -0.14 11.32
C SER A 79 -3.05 0.19 12.54
N TYR A 80 -2.25 -0.75 13.05
CA TYR A 80 -1.54 -0.58 14.31
C TYR A 80 -0.06 -0.18 14.16
N PHE A 81 0.59 -0.59 13.07
CA PHE A 81 2.04 -0.38 12.87
C PHE A 81 2.36 0.52 11.68
N GLY A 82 1.36 0.91 10.88
CA GLY A 82 1.54 1.68 9.66
C GLY A 82 2.15 3.06 9.88
N ASN A 83 1.99 3.65 11.07
CA ASN A 83 2.48 4.99 11.41
C ASN A 83 3.90 4.97 12.01
N LEU A 84 4.44 3.80 12.35
CA LEU A 84 5.78 3.69 12.96
C LEU A 84 6.91 4.20 12.04
N PRO A 85 6.97 3.86 10.74
CA PRO A 85 8.09 4.29 9.91
C PRO A 85 8.16 5.82 9.75
N GLU A 86 7.01 6.46 9.58
CA GLU A 86 6.91 7.91 9.48
C GLU A 86 7.30 8.59 10.79
N ALA A 87 6.78 8.10 11.92
CA ALA A 87 7.14 8.63 13.23
C ALA A 87 8.64 8.49 13.54
N ILE A 88 9.25 7.34 13.26
CA ILE A 88 10.70 7.14 13.42
C ILE A 88 11.47 8.14 12.55
N THR A 89 11.07 8.33 11.29
CA THR A 89 11.71 9.28 10.37
C THR A 89 11.64 10.71 10.91
N VAL A 90 10.50 11.12 11.48
CA VAL A 90 10.31 12.44 12.07
C VAL A 90 11.14 12.60 13.34
N LEU A 91 11.20 11.58 14.19
CA LEU A 91 11.99 11.59 15.44
C LEU A 91 13.51 11.57 15.20
N GLU A 92 13.96 11.01 14.07
CA GLU A 92 15.36 11.02 13.65
C GLU A 92 15.81 12.36 13.05
N ALA A 93 14.87 13.23 12.68
CA ALA A 93 15.19 14.53 12.08
C ALA A 93 15.87 15.48 13.09
N ARG A 94 16.85 16.25 12.61
CA ARG A 94 17.48 17.32 13.40
C ARG A 94 16.53 18.51 13.55
N ASP A 95 16.67 19.24 14.67
CA ASP A 95 15.86 20.41 15.03
C ASP A 95 14.35 20.15 15.25
N PHE A 96 13.98 18.91 15.60
CA PHE A 96 12.61 18.59 15.97
C PHE A 96 12.31 18.95 17.43
N PRO A 97 11.23 19.72 17.73
CA PRO A 97 10.91 20.10 19.10
C PRO A 97 10.62 18.90 20.00
N LEU A 98 11.28 18.83 21.15
CA LEU A 98 11.13 17.71 22.10
C LEU A 98 9.69 17.52 22.57
N VAL A 99 8.93 18.60 22.75
CA VAL A 99 7.51 18.53 23.13
C VAL A 99 6.70 17.74 22.11
N LYS A 100 6.92 18.00 20.81
CA LYS A 100 6.26 17.28 19.72
C LYS A 100 6.74 15.82 19.62
N ALA A 101 8.01 15.56 19.93
CA ALA A 101 8.55 14.20 19.95
C ALA A 101 7.84 13.33 21.01
N VAL A 102 7.62 13.90 22.20
CA VAL A 102 6.90 13.23 23.29
C VAL A 102 5.42 13.00 22.93
N GLU A 103 4.78 13.96 22.25
CA GLU A 103 3.40 13.79 21.75
C GLU A 103 3.30 12.62 20.77
N ILE A 104 4.20 12.55 19.77
CA ILE A 104 4.25 11.44 18.80
C ILE A 104 4.45 10.10 19.52
N MET A 105 5.35 10.05 20.50
CA MET A 105 5.60 8.81 21.26
C MET A 105 4.39 8.35 22.06
N ARG A 106 3.61 9.28 22.63
CA ARG A 106 2.38 8.95 23.35
C ARG A 106 1.29 8.43 22.40
N GLU A 107 1.13 9.03 21.23
CA GLU A 107 0.20 8.56 20.21
C GLU A 107 0.53 7.14 19.75
N ILE A 108 1.82 6.84 19.54
CA ILE A 108 2.28 5.48 19.20
C ILE A 108 1.98 4.50 20.33
N GLU A 109 2.26 4.86 21.58
CA GLU A 109 1.99 4.01 22.73
C GLU A 109 0.50 3.65 22.84
N GLU A 110 -0.39 4.64 22.67
CA GLU A 110 -1.84 4.42 22.65
C GLU A 110 -2.26 3.47 21.53
N ASN A 111 -1.74 3.67 20.32
CA ASN A 111 -2.04 2.80 19.17
C ASN A 111 -1.50 1.38 19.34
N LEU A 112 -0.30 1.21 19.90
CA LEU A 112 0.29 -0.10 20.17
C LEU A 112 -0.45 -0.86 21.26
N ASN A 113 -0.95 -0.17 22.29
CA ASN A 113 -1.75 -0.79 23.36
C ASN A 113 -3.11 -1.31 22.88
N GLN A 114 -3.63 -0.79 21.76
CA GLN A 114 -4.85 -1.31 21.11
C GLN A 114 -4.58 -2.56 20.26
N ALA A 115 -3.32 -2.87 19.95
CA ALA A 115 -2.94 -4.00 19.12
C ALA A 115 -2.97 -5.30 19.95
N SER A 116 -4.08 -6.05 19.85
CA SER A 116 -4.26 -7.32 20.55
C SER A 116 -3.59 -8.50 19.83
N GLY A 117 -2.93 -9.40 20.57
CA GLY A 117 -2.39 -10.66 20.05
C GLY A 117 -0.91 -10.85 20.37
N SER A 118 -0.38 -12.05 20.11
CA SER A 118 1.02 -12.40 20.44
C SER A 118 2.04 -11.45 19.81
N VAL A 119 1.81 -11.04 18.55
CA VAL A 119 2.67 -10.10 17.82
C VAL A 119 2.56 -8.69 18.41
N GLY A 120 1.36 -8.24 18.76
CA GLY A 120 1.13 -6.94 19.40
C GLY A 120 1.86 -6.83 20.74
N THR A 121 1.70 -7.84 21.60
CA THR A 121 2.39 -7.92 22.90
C THR A 121 3.91 -7.90 22.74
N ALA A 122 4.46 -8.69 21.82
CA ALA A 122 5.91 -8.71 21.59
C ALA A 122 6.47 -7.34 21.14
N ILE A 123 5.68 -6.57 20.36
CA ILE A 123 6.06 -5.23 19.91
C ILE A 123 5.97 -4.23 21.06
N VAL A 124 4.89 -4.26 21.84
CA VAL A 124 4.72 -3.42 23.05
C VAL A 124 5.84 -3.68 24.05
N ASP A 125 6.20 -4.94 24.29
CA ASP A 125 7.31 -5.31 25.17
C ASP A 125 8.64 -4.73 24.67
N LYS A 126 8.89 -4.84 23.36
CA LYS A 126 10.09 -4.25 22.75
C LYS A 126 10.11 -2.74 22.86
N PHE A 127 8.98 -2.07 22.64
CA PHE A 127 8.83 -0.62 22.77
C PHE A 127 9.16 -0.17 24.20
N ASN A 128 8.56 -0.82 25.20
CA ASN A 128 8.81 -0.54 26.61
C ASN A 128 10.28 -0.79 27.01
N ARG A 129 10.93 -1.81 26.46
CA ARG A 129 12.34 -2.11 26.72
C ARG A 129 13.31 -1.09 26.12
N VAL A 130 12.94 -0.37 25.07
CA VAL A 130 13.81 0.64 24.46
C VAL A 130 13.71 1.96 25.23
N LEU A 131 12.57 2.23 25.86
CA LEU A 131 12.31 3.47 26.60
C LEU A 131 12.64 3.40 28.09
N ARG A 132 12.76 2.19 28.65
CA ARG A 132 13.18 1.93 30.04
C ARG A 132 14.57 1.29 30.08
#